data_AF-A0A969TD52-F1
#
_entry.id   AF-A0A969TD52-F1
#
_cell.length_a   1.000
_cell.length_b   1.000
_cell.length_c   1.000
_cell.angle_alpha   90.00
_cell.angle_beta   90.00
_cell.angle_gamma   90.00
#
_symmetry.space_group_name_H-M   'P 1'
#
loop_
_entity.id
_entity.type
_entity.pdbx_description
1 polymer ?
#
loop_
_entity_poly.entity_id
_entity_poly.type
_entity_poly.pdbx_seq_one_letter_code
_entity_poly.pdbx_strand_id
1 'polypeptide(L)'
;MPLLVEDNLFLRLSGGYANRDGYIDNTFLDRDFGGQSGGTGRARLLWTPNPDWEVAINAGFDDYDDDAPVLLLDTESDISDTEQNFDGFNRLNSNTQSLKVTYDNDNFRFTSITARRFSDQETRFDGDSTTADLIIGVSDFDSTVFSQELRLQSPNEQQQLQWLVGGYYEARDLMRLVKV
;
A
#
# COMPACT_ATOMS: atom_id res chain seq x y z
N MET A 1 -4.46 -22.69 28.79
CA MET A 1 -4.99 -22.55 27.42
C MET A 1 -4.04 -23.33 26.51
N PRO A 2 -4.51 -24.26 25.66
CA PRO A 2 -3.64 -25.29 25.08
C PRO A 2 -2.78 -24.73 23.93
N LEU A 3 -1.52 -25.17 23.87
CA LEU A 3 -0.56 -24.93 22.78
C LEU A 3 -1.13 -25.45 21.45
N LEU A 4 -1.18 -24.63 20.41
CA LEU A 4 -1.37 -25.08 19.03
C LEU A 4 0.01 -25.21 18.37
N VAL A 5 0.50 -26.45 18.30
CA VAL A 5 1.60 -26.95 17.44
C VAL A 5 3.01 -26.48 17.80
N GLU A 6 3.86 -27.45 18.16
CA GLU A 6 5.29 -27.39 18.46
C GLU A 6 6.08 -26.39 17.58
N ASP A 7 6.72 -25.39 18.22
CA ASP A 7 7.83 -24.48 17.82
C ASP A 7 8.09 -24.10 16.34
N ASN A 8 7.12 -24.28 15.45
CA ASN A 8 7.29 -24.16 14.00
C ASN A 8 6.25 -23.23 13.37
N LEU A 9 5.36 -22.63 14.17
CA LEU A 9 4.32 -21.72 13.71
C LEU A 9 4.41 -20.39 14.47
N PHE A 10 4.61 -19.30 13.74
CA PHE A 10 4.81 -17.97 14.30
C PHE A 10 3.80 -16.99 13.73
N LEU A 11 3.12 -16.27 14.62
CA LEU A 11 2.19 -15.21 14.26
C LEU A 11 2.77 -13.85 14.65
N ARG A 12 2.72 -12.89 13.73
CA ARG A 12 3.02 -11.48 14.00
C ARG A 12 1.86 -10.61 13.58
N LEU A 13 1.46 -9.71 14.46
CA LEU A 13 0.49 -8.65 14.21
C LEU A 13 1.16 -7.29 14.47
N SER A 14 0.83 -6.30 13.66
CA SER A 14 1.21 -4.91 13.89
C SER A 14 0.17 -3.98 13.29
N GLY A 15 -0.02 -2.82 13.90
CA GLY A 15 -0.89 -1.79 13.34
C GLY A 15 -0.49 -0.42 13.87
N GLY A 16 -1.10 0.60 13.27
CA GLY A 16 -0.90 1.99 13.65
C GLY A 16 -2.12 2.81 13.27
N TYR A 17 -2.31 3.91 13.99
CA TYR A 17 -3.31 4.93 13.70
C TYR A 17 -2.61 6.28 13.80
N ALA A 18 -2.94 7.19 12.90
CA ALA A 18 -2.46 8.56 12.89
C ALA A 18 -3.65 9.49 12.70
N ASN A 19 -3.63 10.59 13.46
CA ASN A 19 -4.49 11.74 13.25
C ASN A 19 -3.63 12.99 13.34
N ARG A 20 -3.77 13.89 12.37
CA ARG A 20 -3.07 15.16 12.32
C ARG A 20 -4.07 16.22 11.89
N ASP A 21 -4.11 17.32 12.63
CA ASP A 21 -4.90 18.49 12.25
C ASP A 21 -4.29 19.18 11.03
N GLY A 22 -5.10 20.00 10.35
CA GLY A 22 -4.62 20.88 9.29
C GLY A 22 -3.62 21.90 9.81
N TYR A 23 -2.84 22.47 8.91
CA TYR A 23 -1.86 23.52 9.22
C TYR A 23 -1.88 24.66 8.19
N ILE A 24 -2.80 24.60 7.22
CA ILE A 24 -3.03 25.62 6.21
C ILE A 24 -4.36 26.30 6.55
N ASP A 25 -4.37 27.58 6.88
CA ASP A 25 -5.58 28.33 7.18
C ASP A 25 -6.34 28.64 5.88
N ASN A 26 -7.53 28.07 5.71
CA ASN A 26 -8.43 28.44 4.63
C ASN A 26 -9.34 29.59 5.10
N THR A 27 -8.97 30.81 4.76
CA THR A 27 -9.69 32.02 5.20
C THR A 27 -11.04 32.21 4.52
N PHE A 28 -11.29 31.51 3.41
CA PHE A 28 -12.57 31.54 2.71
C PHE A 28 -13.60 30.56 3.33
N LEU A 29 -13.14 29.37 3.72
CA LEU A 29 -13.99 28.34 4.35
C LEU A 29 -13.98 28.38 5.89
N ASP A 30 -13.14 29.22 6.50
CA ASP A 30 -12.98 29.38 7.96
C ASP A 30 -12.58 28.05 8.64
N ARG A 31 -11.57 27.35 8.08
CA ARG A 31 -11.03 26.09 8.63
C ARG A 31 -9.56 25.83 8.29
N ASP A 32 -8.89 25.04 9.12
CA ASP A 32 -7.56 24.49 8.79
C ASP A 32 -7.67 23.32 7.80
N PHE A 33 -6.76 23.29 6.83
CA PHE A 33 -6.64 22.31 5.75
C PHE A 33 -5.30 21.58 5.81
N GLY A 34 -5.23 20.38 5.22
CA GLY A 34 -4.06 19.51 5.24
C GLY A 34 -4.04 18.49 6.39
N GLY A 35 -5.20 18.25 7.01
CA GLY A 35 -5.43 17.21 8.00
C GLY A 35 -5.30 15.80 7.42
N GLN A 36 -4.99 14.83 8.28
CA GLN A 36 -4.85 13.42 7.91
C GLN A 36 -5.40 12.55 9.02
N SER A 37 -6.21 11.54 8.69
CA SER A 37 -6.68 10.55 9.66
C SER A 37 -6.72 9.17 9.00
N GLY A 38 -6.10 8.19 9.64
CA GLY A 38 -6.14 6.83 9.10
C GLY A 38 -5.30 5.84 9.87
N GLY A 39 -5.36 4.60 9.41
CA GLY A 39 -4.70 3.49 10.06
C GLY A 39 -4.18 2.44 9.10
N THR A 40 -3.30 1.62 9.65
CA THR A 40 -2.69 0.48 8.96
C THR A 40 -2.75 -0.74 9.87
N GLY A 41 -2.94 -1.90 9.25
CA GLY A 41 -2.86 -3.18 9.94
C GLY A 41 -2.13 -4.20 9.09
N ARG A 42 -1.28 -5.01 9.72
CA ARG A 42 -0.48 -6.05 9.09
C ARG A 42 -0.51 -7.32 9.93
N ALA A 43 -0.64 -8.45 9.26
CA ALA A 43 -0.58 -9.77 9.83
C ALA A 43 0.39 -10.65 9.02
N ARG A 44 1.19 -11.45 9.71
CA ARG A 44 2.06 -12.47 9.11
C ARG A 44 1.95 -13.77 9.87
N LEU A 45 1.69 -14.85 9.15
CA LEU A 45 1.83 -16.22 9.64
C LEU A 45 3.03 -16.85 8.96
N LEU A 46 3.96 -17.38 9.75
CA LEU A 46 5.14 -18.10 9.29
C LEU A 46 5.06 -19.54 9.80
N TRP A 47 5.20 -20.50 8.90
CA TRP A 47 5.18 -21.92 9.20
C TRP A 47 6.42 -22.60 8.64
N THR A 48 7.17 -23.29 9.49
CA THR A 48 8.39 -24.02 9.17
C THR A 48 8.25 -25.49 9.58
N PRO A 49 7.50 -26.31 8.83
CA PRO A 49 7.17 -27.67 9.25
C PRO A 49 8.40 -28.56 9.50
N ASN A 50 9.51 -28.26 8.83
CA ASN A 50 10.84 -28.82 9.06
C ASN A 50 11.89 -27.80 8.55
N PRO A 51 13.20 -28.07 8.71
CA PRO A 51 14.25 -27.12 8.30
C PRO A 51 14.29 -26.77 6.79
N ASP A 52 13.73 -27.63 5.93
CA ASP A 52 13.80 -27.45 4.47
C ASP A 52 12.66 -26.56 3.94
N TRP A 53 11.57 -26.39 4.70
CA TRP A 53 10.36 -25.71 4.24
C TRP A 53 10.08 -24.44 5.05
N GLU A 54 9.79 -23.34 4.36
CA GLU A 54 9.22 -22.12 4.93
C GLU A 54 7.97 -21.71 4.13
N VAL A 55 6.86 -21.48 4.82
CA VAL A 55 5.61 -20.97 4.26
C VAL A 55 5.24 -19.70 5.01
N ALA A 56 5.14 -18.59 4.29
CA ALA A 56 4.76 -17.29 4.85
C ALA A 56 3.49 -16.76 4.18
N ILE A 57 2.46 -16.50 4.98
CA ILE A 57 1.24 -15.80 4.56
C ILE A 57 1.30 -14.40 5.16
N ASN A 58 1.14 -13.38 4.31
CA ASN A 58 1.07 -11.99 4.74
C ASN A 58 -0.26 -11.40 4.31
N ALA A 59 -0.83 -10.57 5.19
CA ALA A 59 -2.00 -9.76 4.89
C ALA A 59 -1.77 -8.35 5.44
N GLY A 60 -2.27 -7.34 4.72
CA GLY A 60 -2.24 -5.97 5.15
C GLY A 60 -3.45 -5.20 4.66
N PHE A 61 -3.83 -4.18 5.40
CA PHE A 61 -4.81 -3.18 4.99
C PHE A 61 -4.32 -1.80 5.41
N ASP A 62 -4.72 -0.79 4.65
CA ASP A 62 -4.48 0.62 4.90
C ASP A 62 -5.79 1.37 4.59
N ASP A 63 -6.21 2.26 5.49
CA ASP A 63 -7.46 3.02 5.38
C ASP A 63 -7.21 4.45 5.87
N TYR A 64 -7.35 5.43 4.98
CA TYR A 64 -7.03 6.83 5.22
C TYR A 64 -8.10 7.74 4.63
N ASP A 65 -8.47 8.78 5.38
CA ASP A 65 -9.31 9.91 4.97
C ASP A 65 -8.52 11.18 5.29
N ASP A 66 -7.88 11.72 4.26
CA ASP A 66 -7.00 12.88 4.34
C ASP A 66 -7.66 14.07 3.63
N ASP A 67 -7.28 15.29 3.99
CA ASP A 67 -7.56 16.45 3.15
C ASP A 67 -6.79 16.32 1.82
N ALA A 68 -7.33 16.93 0.75
CA ALA A 68 -6.68 16.87 -0.55
C ALA A 68 -5.29 17.53 -0.53
N PRO A 69 -4.40 17.18 -1.48
CA PRO A 69 -3.19 17.95 -1.69
C PRO A 69 -3.54 19.40 -2.09
N VAL A 70 -3.04 20.37 -1.33
CA VAL A 70 -3.12 21.79 -1.71
C VAL A 70 -2.15 22.07 -2.84
N LEU A 71 -2.64 22.66 -3.93
CA LEU A 71 -1.78 23.22 -4.96
C LEU A 71 -1.32 24.61 -4.50
N LEU A 72 -0.17 24.67 -3.83
CA LEU A 72 0.46 25.96 -3.54
C LEU A 72 1.14 26.46 -4.82
N LEU A 73 0.55 27.47 -5.47
CA LEU A 73 1.20 28.19 -6.55
C LEU A 73 2.29 29.08 -5.94
N ASP A 74 3.51 29.03 -6.48
CA ASP A 74 4.73 29.76 -6.04
C ASP A 74 4.62 31.31 -6.13
N THR A 75 3.40 31.83 -6.21
CA THR A 75 3.04 33.25 -6.27
C THR A 75 2.49 33.79 -4.96
N GLU A 76 2.15 32.93 -4.00
CA GLU A 76 1.62 33.33 -2.68
C GLU A 76 2.77 33.74 -1.75
N SER A 77 2.65 34.91 -1.10
CA SER A 77 3.68 35.41 -0.18
C SER A 77 3.70 34.69 1.16
N ASP A 78 2.63 33.96 1.47
CA ASP A 78 2.51 33.14 2.67
C ASP A 78 2.00 31.75 2.30
N ILE A 79 2.75 30.71 2.69
CA ILE A 79 2.44 29.31 2.38
C ILE A 79 1.54 28.67 3.44
N SER A 80 1.17 29.42 4.48
CA SER A 80 0.25 28.97 5.52
C SER A 80 -1.21 29.22 5.20
N ASP A 81 -1.53 30.04 4.19
CA ASP A 81 -2.90 30.51 3.97
C ASP A 81 -3.41 30.07 2.59
N THR A 82 -4.73 29.88 2.48
CA THR A 82 -5.39 29.59 1.20
C THR A 82 -6.82 30.14 1.17
N GLU A 83 -7.39 30.31 -0.02
CA GLU A 83 -8.77 30.78 -0.21
C GLU A 83 -9.58 29.83 -1.10
N GLN A 84 -9.21 28.54 -1.10
CA GLN A 84 -9.91 27.50 -1.89
C GLN A 84 -11.38 27.44 -1.50
N ASN A 85 -12.27 27.41 -2.49
CA ASN A 85 -13.70 27.33 -2.26
C ASN A 85 -14.25 25.91 -2.13
N PHE A 86 -13.42 24.90 -2.35
CA PHE A 86 -13.80 23.50 -2.29
C PHE A 86 -12.95 22.73 -1.29
N ASP A 87 -13.64 22.09 -0.34
CA ASP A 87 -13.02 21.28 0.69
C ASP A 87 -12.62 19.90 0.14
N GLY A 88 -11.46 19.86 -0.50
CA GLY A 88 -10.95 18.66 -1.14
C GLY A 88 -10.55 17.57 -0.16
N PHE A 89 -10.65 16.31 -0.59
CA PHE A 89 -10.27 15.14 0.19
C PHE A 89 -9.48 14.14 -0.66
N ASN A 90 -8.75 13.27 0.03
CA ASN A 90 -8.05 12.12 -0.51
C ASN A 90 -8.32 10.89 0.36
N ARG A 91 -9.17 9.99 -0.13
CA ARG A 91 -9.52 8.75 0.56
C ARG A 91 -8.80 7.58 -0.07
N LEU A 92 -8.19 6.74 0.76
CA LEU A 92 -7.48 5.53 0.33
C LEU A 92 -7.99 4.34 1.13
N ASN A 93 -8.45 3.31 0.42
CA ASN A 93 -8.62 1.98 0.98
C ASN A 93 -7.75 0.99 0.20
N SER A 94 -6.90 0.25 0.89
CA SER A 94 -6.10 -0.77 0.22
C SER A 94 -5.95 -2.02 1.05
N ASN A 95 -5.80 -3.16 0.37
CA ASN A 95 -5.46 -4.42 0.99
C ASN A 95 -4.46 -5.20 0.14
N THR A 96 -3.55 -5.89 0.80
CA THR A 96 -2.53 -6.72 0.17
C THR A 96 -2.50 -8.08 0.83
N GLN A 97 -2.46 -9.15 0.02
CA GLN A 97 -2.28 -10.51 0.48
C GLN A 97 -1.12 -11.14 -0.28
N SER A 98 -0.28 -11.93 0.41
CA SER A 98 0.74 -12.73 -0.26
C SER A 98 0.95 -14.09 0.40
N LEU A 99 1.25 -15.07 -0.44
CA LEU A 99 1.72 -16.38 -0.05
C LEU A 99 3.13 -16.56 -0.62
N LYS A 100 4.09 -16.84 0.25
CA LYS A 100 5.43 -17.24 -0.12
C LYS A 100 5.65 -18.67 0.35
N VAL A 101 6.12 -19.53 -0.55
CA VAL A 101 6.56 -20.89 -0.24
C VAL A 101 8.00 -21.03 -0.67
N THR A 102 8.85 -21.46 0.23
CA THR A 102 10.25 -21.78 -0.05
C THR A 102 10.58 -23.18 0.39
N TYR A 103 11.39 -23.84 -0.44
CA TYR A 103 11.96 -25.14 -0.17
C TYR A 103 13.46 -25.09 -0.44
N ASP A 104 14.27 -25.52 0.51
CA ASP A 104 15.73 -25.51 0.44
C ASP A 104 16.24 -26.90 0.83
N ASN A 105 17.02 -27.54 -0.04
CA ASN A 105 17.69 -28.79 0.26
C ASN A 105 19.06 -28.87 -0.42
N ASP A 106 19.76 -29.99 -0.22
CA ASP A 106 21.11 -30.21 -0.74
C ASP A 106 21.21 -30.25 -2.28
N ASN A 107 20.10 -30.32 -3.02
CA ASN A 107 20.08 -30.44 -4.47
C ASN A 107 19.64 -29.16 -5.18
N PHE A 108 18.67 -28.43 -4.62
CA PHE A 108 18.17 -27.18 -5.18
C PHE A 108 17.41 -26.35 -4.14
N ARG A 109 17.16 -25.10 -4.50
CA ARG A 109 16.28 -24.19 -3.78
C ARG A 109 15.14 -23.76 -4.68
N PHE A 110 13.94 -23.72 -4.13
CA PHE A 110 12.73 -23.31 -4.81
C PHE A 110 12.05 -22.17 -4.05
N THR A 111 11.51 -21.20 -4.80
CA THR A 111 10.66 -20.15 -4.25
C THR A 111 9.45 -19.95 -5.14
N SER A 112 8.27 -19.89 -4.53
CA SER A 112 7.04 -19.40 -5.14
C SER A 112 6.53 -18.22 -4.35
N ILE A 113 6.15 -17.14 -5.02
CA ILE A 113 5.51 -15.97 -4.40
C ILE A 113 4.26 -15.65 -5.21
N THR A 114 3.10 -15.70 -4.58
CA THR A 114 1.83 -15.25 -5.13
C THR A 114 1.38 -14.03 -4.34
N ALA A 115 0.98 -12.95 -5.01
CA ALA A 115 0.47 -11.77 -4.35
C ALA A 115 -0.77 -11.19 -5.06
N ARG A 116 -1.67 -10.64 -4.26
CA ARG A 116 -2.78 -9.80 -4.71
C ARG A 116 -2.70 -8.48 -3.96
N ARG A 117 -2.86 -7.37 -4.67
CA ARG A 117 -3.05 -6.04 -4.11
C ARG A 117 -4.30 -5.42 -4.70
N PHE A 118 -5.15 -4.88 -3.84
CA PHE A 118 -6.24 -4.00 -4.21
C PHE A 118 -5.97 -2.61 -3.63
N SER A 119 -6.22 -1.58 -4.42
CA SER A 119 -6.20 -0.18 -4.00
C SER A 119 -7.39 0.52 -4.62
N ASP A 120 -8.16 1.21 -3.79
CA ASP A 120 -9.18 2.17 -4.18
C ASP A 120 -8.78 3.53 -3.61
N GLN A 121 -8.73 4.54 -4.48
CA GLN A 121 -8.37 5.89 -4.12
C GLN A 121 -9.29 6.88 -4.80
N GLU A 122 -9.98 7.68 -4.00
CA GLU A 122 -10.82 8.78 -4.44
C GLU A 122 -10.16 10.09 -4.02
N THR A 123 -9.87 10.95 -4.99
CA THR A 123 -9.35 12.30 -4.72
C THR A 123 -10.26 13.33 -5.39
N ARG A 124 -10.63 14.35 -4.62
CA ARG A 124 -11.32 15.55 -5.10
C ARG A 124 -10.53 16.75 -4.61
N PHE A 125 -10.19 17.68 -5.47
CA PHE A 125 -9.40 18.85 -5.08
C PHE A 125 -9.81 20.09 -5.87
N ASP A 126 -9.62 21.26 -5.29
CA ASP A 126 -9.77 22.53 -6.00
C ASP A 126 -8.64 22.66 -7.04
N GLY A 127 -9.02 22.72 -8.32
CA GLY A 127 -8.11 22.74 -9.45
C GLY A 127 -7.70 24.14 -9.90
N ASP A 128 -8.36 25.19 -9.40
CA ASP A 128 -8.02 26.58 -9.71
C ASP A 128 -7.47 27.36 -8.50
N SER A 129 -7.67 26.84 -7.29
CA SER A 129 -7.17 27.41 -6.03
C SER A 129 -7.63 28.85 -5.79
N THR A 130 -8.84 29.18 -6.24
CA THR A 130 -9.45 30.49 -6.06
C THR A 130 -10.80 30.38 -5.34
N THR A 131 -11.36 31.53 -4.97
CA THR A 131 -12.74 31.59 -4.44
C THR A 131 -13.81 31.35 -5.52
N ALA A 132 -13.45 31.36 -6.80
CA ALA A 132 -14.36 31.17 -7.92
C ALA A 132 -14.56 29.68 -8.22
N ASP A 133 -15.81 29.23 -8.39
CA ASP A 133 -16.13 27.82 -8.68
C ASP A 133 -15.90 27.54 -10.17
N LEU A 134 -14.64 27.29 -10.57
CA LEU A 134 -14.29 27.08 -11.98
C LEU A 134 -13.85 25.64 -12.25
N ILE A 135 -12.99 25.06 -11.41
CA ILE A 135 -12.39 23.74 -11.67
C ILE A 135 -12.33 22.88 -10.40
N ILE A 136 -13.05 21.76 -10.40
CA ILE A 136 -12.87 20.69 -9.42
C ILE A 136 -12.18 19.51 -10.09
N GLY A 137 -10.96 19.22 -9.64
CA GLY A 137 -10.20 18.06 -10.06
C GLY A 137 -10.74 16.77 -9.44
N VAL A 138 -11.09 15.80 -10.28
CA VAL A 138 -11.61 14.49 -9.87
C VAL A 138 -10.65 13.40 -10.34
N SER A 139 -10.11 12.63 -9.41
CA SER A 139 -9.29 11.45 -9.72
C SER A 139 -9.75 10.25 -8.91
N ASP A 140 -10.39 9.30 -9.60
CA ASP A 140 -10.73 7.99 -9.04
C ASP A 140 -9.83 6.91 -9.63
N PHE A 141 -9.29 6.09 -8.75
CA PHE A 141 -8.39 5.01 -9.08
C PHE A 141 -8.78 3.75 -8.33
N ASP A 142 -9.30 2.76 -9.04
CA ASP A 142 -9.41 1.39 -8.57
C ASP A 142 -8.38 0.54 -9.33
N SER A 143 -7.57 -0.21 -8.60
CA SER A 143 -6.70 -1.21 -9.21
C SER A 143 -6.59 -2.48 -8.39
N THR A 144 -6.72 -3.61 -9.10
CA THR A 144 -6.30 -4.92 -8.62
C THR A 144 -5.07 -5.38 -9.39
N VAL A 145 -3.99 -5.69 -8.67
CA VAL A 145 -2.78 -6.30 -9.21
C VAL A 145 -2.64 -7.71 -8.66
N PHE A 146 -2.47 -8.69 -9.55
CA PHE A 146 -2.10 -10.05 -9.22
C PHE A 146 -0.71 -10.35 -9.76
N SER A 147 0.15 -10.99 -8.97
CA SER A 147 1.45 -11.43 -9.43
C SER A 147 1.82 -12.83 -8.95
N GLN A 148 2.62 -13.52 -9.77
CA GLN A 148 3.20 -14.82 -9.48
C GLN A 148 4.67 -14.85 -9.90
N GLU A 149 5.54 -15.20 -8.97
CA GLU A 149 6.94 -15.50 -9.21
C GLU A 149 7.21 -16.97 -8.92
N LEU A 150 8.04 -17.60 -9.76
CA LEU A 150 8.63 -18.92 -9.54
C LEU A 150 10.14 -18.84 -9.76
N ARG A 151 10.92 -19.36 -8.83
CA ARG A 151 12.38 -19.45 -8.93
C ARG A 151 12.87 -20.84 -8.54
N LEU A 152 13.81 -21.35 -9.30
CA LEU A 152 14.59 -22.55 -9.01
C LEU A 152 16.07 -22.19 -9.06
N GLN A 153 16.84 -22.61 -8.07
CA GLN A 153 18.21 -22.17 -7.85
C GLN A 153 19.08 -23.34 -7.39
N SER A 154 20.39 -23.24 -7.61
CA SER A 154 21.36 -24.14 -6.98
C SER A 154 21.35 -24.00 -5.45
N PRO A 155 21.76 -25.05 -4.69
CA PRO A 155 21.93 -25.01 -3.23
C PRO A 155 22.89 -23.91 -2.76
N ASN A 156 22.81 -23.52 -1.49
CA ASN A 156 23.70 -22.49 -0.90
C ASN A 156 25.19 -22.90 -0.96
N GLU A 157 25.49 -24.18 -0.70
CA GLU A 157 26.86 -24.72 -0.63
C GLU A 157 27.44 -25.10 -2.02
N GLN A 158 26.76 -24.76 -3.12
CA GLN A 158 27.20 -25.12 -4.46
C GLN A 158 28.46 -24.33 -4.87
N GLN A 159 29.60 -25.02 -5.00
CA GLN A 159 30.91 -24.39 -5.25
C GLN A 159 31.28 -24.25 -6.74
N GLN A 160 30.80 -25.15 -7.60
CA GLN A 160 31.24 -25.20 -9.01
C GLN A 160 30.37 -24.32 -9.92
N LEU A 161 29.16 -24.80 -10.24
CA LEU A 161 28.19 -24.08 -11.07
C LEU A 161 27.01 -23.64 -10.21
N GLN A 162 26.88 -22.34 -10.00
CA GLN A 162 25.69 -21.73 -9.41
C GLN A 162 24.73 -21.30 -10.52
N TRP A 163 23.44 -21.56 -10.33
CA TRP A 163 22.43 -21.26 -11.34
C TRP A 163 21.13 -20.78 -10.71
N LEU A 164 20.38 -20.02 -11.49
CA LEU A 164 19.05 -19.51 -11.17
C LEU A 164 18.24 -19.50 -12.46
N VAL A 165 17.06 -20.11 -12.41
CA VAL A 165 16.06 -20.02 -13.47
C VAL A 165 14.73 -19.67 -12.84
N GLY A 166 13.94 -18.83 -13.50
CA GLY A 166 12.67 -18.40 -12.95
C GLY A 166 11.79 -17.72 -13.98
N GLY A 167 10.54 -17.49 -13.58
CA GLY A 167 9.53 -16.80 -14.35
C GLY A 167 8.70 -15.88 -13.46
N TYR A 168 8.21 -14.81 -14.05
CA TYR A 168 7.34 -13.83 -13.42
C TYR A 168 6.12 -13.59 -14.29
N TYR A 169 4.96 -13.44 -13.65
CA TYR A 169 3.71 -13.06 -14.27
C TYR A 169 3.03 -11.98 -13.43
N GLU A 170 2.47 -10.96 -14.10
CA GLU A 170 1.64 -9.93 -13.49
C GLU A 170 0.40 -9.69 -14.37
N ALA A 171 -0.74 -9.58 -13.72
CA ALA A 171 -1.98 -9.09 -14.30
C ALA A 171 -2.45 -7.88 -13.50
N ARG A 172 -2.96 -6.88 -14.21
CA ARG A 172 -3.49 -5.65 -13.60
C ARG A 172 -4.83 -5.31 -14.23
N ASP A 173 -5.83 -5.25 -13.38
CA ASP A 173 -7.10 -4.62 -13.67
C ASP A 173 -7.04 -3.20 -13.10
N LEU A 174 -7.33 -2.23 -13.96
CA LEU A 174 -7.28 -0.81 -13.63
C LEU A 174 -8.55 -0.16 -14.16
N MET A 175 -9.31 0.46 -13.26
CA MET A 175 -10.37 1.38 -13.61
C MET A 175 -9.96 2.77 -13.13
N ARG A 176 -9.73 3.68 -14.08
CA ARG A 176 -9.36 5.06 -13.79
C ARG A 176 -10.40 5.98 -14.42
N LEU A 177 -11.06 6.78 -13.60
CA LEU A 177 -11.92 7.87 -14.05
C LEU A 177 -11.23 9.17 -13.66
N VAL A 178 -10.78 9.92 -14.66
CA VAL A 178 -10.31 11.30 -14.49
C VAL A 178 -11.32 12.19 -15.19
N LYS A 179 -11.94 13.10 -14.45
CA LYS A 179 -12.73 14.20 -15.01
C LYS A 179 -12.05 15.50 -14.58
N VAL A 180 -11.78 16.35 -15.56
CA VAL A 180 -11.30 17.73 -15.40
C VAL A 180 -12.46 18.64 -15.73
#